data_AF-A0A949IQ43-F1
#
_entry.id   AF-A0A949IQ43-F1
#
_cell.length_a   1.000
_cell.length_b   1.000
_cell.length_c   1.000
_cell.angle_alpha   90.00
_cell.angle_beta   90.00
_cell.angle_gamma   90.00
#
_symmetry.space_group_name_H-M   'P 1'
#
loop_
_entity.id
_entity.type
_entity.pdbx_description
1 polymer ?
#
loop_
_entity_poly.entity_id
_entity_poly.type
_entity_poly.pdbx_seq_one_letter_code
_entity_poly.pdbx_strand_id
1 'polypeptide(L)'
;MMKTERRDRVALDEAYDFYRQTVNDGSTQDLHKLANSLKTVCSALSAAESGELELTLRLWAKIRQALFDKLLTAFPAYVVAVTRDGSALSSREALPEGCIIELHPEGLRRDDDVFHMAIEELHPLTRSRLNKVWIERGPATRKEDFDHMSDCSDGVCSFGPNTFVVGGEILAREAQSGRERAYSDYWRLYWQSYCSPSSREKQYLTRQMASLEAVWGNLHY
;
A
#
# COMPACT_ATOMS: atom_id res chain seq x y z
N MET A 1 3.95 16.62 -18.33
CA MET A 1 2.77 16.02 -17.66
C MET A 1 2.88 14.52 -17.88
N MET A 2 3.42 13.80 -16.90
CA MET A 2 3.60 12.35 -16.99
C MET A 2 2.23 11.72 -17.23
N LYS A 3 2.02 11.13 -18.40
CA LYS A 3 0.93 10.17 -18.61
C LYS A 3 1.28 8.98 -17.74
N THR A 4 0.85 8.98 -16.48
CA THR A 4 0.71 7.74 -15.72
C THR A 4 -0.10 6.82 -16.62
N GLU A 5 0.50 5.73 -17.11
CA GLU A 5 -0.17 4.86 -18.08
C GLU A 5 -1.48 4.39 -17.45
N ARG A 6 -2.60 4.71 -18.11
CA ARG A 6 -3.96 4.43 -17.61
C ARG A 6 -4.21 2.95 -17.29
N ARG A 7 -3.33 2.06 -17.75
CA ARG A 7 -3.34 0.62 -17.49
C ARG A 7 -2.79 0.22 -16.11
N ASP A 8 -2.13 1.13 -15.40
CA ASP A 8 -1.51 0.85 -14.11
C ASP A 8 -2.37 1.28 -12.91
N ARG A 9 -3.53 1.92 -13.14
CA ARG A 9 -4.39 2.39 -12.05
C ARG A 9 -5.32 1.28 -11.60
N VAL A 10 -5.13 0.83 -10.35
CA VAL A 10 -6.00 -0.13 -9.66
C VAL A 10 -6.98 0.67 -8.82
N ALA A 11 -8.28 0.40 -8.98
CA ALA A 11 -9.32 1.01 -8.15
C ALA A 11 -9.31 0.42 -6.72
N LEU A 12 -9.86 1.13 -5.73
CA LEU A 12 -9.84 0.67 -4.34
C LEU A 12 -10.60 -0.65 -4.11
N ASP A 13 -11.69 -0.88 -4.85
CA ASP A 13 -12.42 -2.14 -4.88
C ASP A 13 -11.56 -3.27 -5.50
N GLU A 14 -10.91 -3.01 -6.63
CA GLU A 14 -9.98 -3.94 -7.27
C GLU A 14 -8.78 -4.28 -6.38
N ALA A 15 -8.26 -3.30 -5.63
CA ALA A 15 -7.18 -3.50 -4.65
C ALA A 15 -7.63 -4.40 -3.50
N TYR A 16 -8.87 -4.23 -3.03
CA TYR A 16 -9.46 -5.09 -2.02
C TYR A 16 -9.70 -6.52 -2.53
N ASP A 17 -10.22 -6.68 -3.75
CA ASP A 17 -10.41 -7.99 -4.35
C ASP A 17 -9.08 -8.71 -4.58
N PHE A 18 -8.05 -7.98 -5.02
CA PHE A 18 -6.69 -8.51 -5.14
C PHE A 18 -6.11 -8.94 -3.79
N TYR A 19 -6.32 -8.15 -2.74
CA TYR A 19 -5.96 -8.55 -1.38
C TYR A 19 -6.63 -9.86 -0.98
N ARG A 20 -7.95 -9.99 -1.19
CA ARG A 20 -8.69 -11.23 -0.88
C ARG A 20 -8.14 -12.43 -1.65
N GLN A 21 -7.85 -12.28 -2.94
CA GLN A 21 -7.23 -13.33 -3.77
C GLN A 21 -5.86 -13.73 -3.20
N THR A 22 -5.01 -12.75 -2.90
CA THR A 22 -3.65 -12.99 -2.38
C THR A 22 -3.67 -13.73 -1.04
N VAL A 23 -4.64 -13.41 -0.20
CA VAL A 23 -4.85 -14.06 1.11
C VAL A 23 -5.36 -15.49 0.95
N ASN A 24 -6.25 -15.75 -0.01
CA ASN A 24 -6.83 -17.07 -0.24
C ASN A 24 -5.88 -18.02 -0.97
N ASP A 25 -5.21 -17.54 -2.02
CA ASP A 25 -4.36 -18.35 -2.90
C ASP A 25 -2.93 -18.49 -2.35
N GLY A 26 -2.59 -17.73 -1.30
CA GLY A 26 -1.32 -17.80 -0.57
C GLY A 26 -0.09 -17.30 -1.34
N SER A 27 -0.19 -17.04 -2.64
CA SER A 27 0.91 -16.52 -3.46
C SER A 27 0.40 -15.56 -4.54
N THR A 28 1.13 -14.46 -4.71
CA THR A 28 1.00 -13.57 -5.87
C THR A 28 2.37 -13.46 -6.51
N GLN A 29 2.43 -13.56 -7.83
CA GLN A 29 3.66 -13.34 -8.62
C GLN A 29 3.64 -11.98 -9.33
N ASP A 30 2.54 -11.24 -9.22
CA ASP A 30 2.37 -9.97 -9.91
C ASP A 30 2.80 -8.80 -9.01
N LEU A 31 4.09 -8.46 -9.11
CA LEU A 31 4.69 -7.33 -8.41
C LEU A 31 3.98 -6.01 -8.72
N HIS A 32 3.63 -5.77 -9.99
CA HIS A 32 3.02 -4.52 -10.42
C HIS A 32 1.63 -4.35 -9.84
N LYS A 33 0.80 -5.40 -9.89
CA LYS A 33 -0.55 -5.36 -9.32
C LYS A 33 -0.51 -5.18 -7.79
N LEU A 34 0.45 -5.82 -7.11
CA LEU A 34 0.65 -5.63 -5.67
C LEU A 34 1.06 -4.20 -5.32
N ALA A 35 2.07 -3.66 -6.03
CA ALA A 35 2.55 -2.30 -5.84
C ALA A 35 1.45 -1.26 -6.09
N ASN A 36 0.71 -1.39 -7.19
CA ASN A 36 -0.39 -0.49 -7.51
C ASN A 36 -1.54 -0.58 -6.49
N SER A 37 -1.89 -1.80 -6.04
CA SER A 37 -2.91 -1.97 -4.99
C SER A 37 -2.47 -1.30 -3.69
N LEU A 38 -1.20 -1.44 -3.30
CA LEU A 38 -0.64 -0.80 -2.11
C LEU A 38 -0.64 0.73 -2.24
N LYS A 39 -0.26 1.28 -3.41
CA LYS A 39 -0.34 2.72 -3.70
C LYS A 39 -1.76 3.26 -3.55
N THR A 40 -2.73 2.57 -4.11
CA THR A 40 -4.15 2.95 -4.04
C THR A 40 -4.62 2.96 -2.58
N VAL A 41 -4.31 1.93 -1.80
CA VAL A 41 -4.68 1.86 -0.37
C VAL A 41 -3.98 2.96 0.45
N CYS A 42 -2.70 3.24 0.21
CA CYS A 42 -1.99 4.34 0.87
C CYS A 42 -2.62 5.70 0.54
N SER A 43 -3.00 5.92 -0.72
CA SER A 43 -3.66 7.15 -1.16
C SER A 43 -5.03 7.30 -0.50
N ALA A 44 -5.81 6.21 -0.42
CA ALA A 44 -7.12 6.20 0.23
C ALA A 44 -7.04 6.49 1.73
N LEU A 45 -6.06 5.92 2.43
CA LEU A 45 -5.83 6.18 3.85
C LEU A 45 -5.44 7.63 4.11
N SER A 46 -4.53 8.18 3.31
CA SER A 46 -4.12 9.59 3.42
C SER A 46 -5.31 10.54 3.19
N ALA A 47 -6.14 10.28 2.18
CA ALA A 47 -7.36 11.04 1.92
C ALA A 47 -8.39 10.90 3.05
N ALA A 48 -8.49 9.72 3.68
CA ALA A 48 -9.38 9.52 4.81
C ALA A 48 -8.88 10.22 6.09
N GLU A 49 -7.57 10.26 6.32
CA GLU A 49 -6.96 11.02 7.42
C GLU A 49 -7.11 12.53 7.25
N SER A 50 -7.11 13.04 6.01
CA SER A 50 -7.42 14.45 5.72
C SER A 50 -8.92 14.78 5.76
N GLY A 51 -9.79 13.78 5.97
CA GLY A 51 -11.24 13.94 6.02
C GLY A 51 -11.90 14.09 4.64
N GLU A 52 -11.18 13.85 3.55
CA GLU A 52 -11.71 13.88 2.18
C GLU A 52 -12.54 12.65 1.84
N LEU A 53 -12.35 11.56 2.60
CA LEU A 53 -12.91 10.25 2.26
C LEU A 53 -13.32 9.49 3.54
N GLU A 54 -14.49 8.87 3.52
CA GLU A 54 -15.00 8.11 4.67
C GLU A 54 -14.61 6.62 4.55
N LEU A 55 -13.62 6.19 5.34
CA LEU A 55 -13.25 4.77 5.46
C LEU A 55 -13.08 4.36 6.91
N THR A 56 -13.30 3.07 7.16
CA THR A 56 -12.86 2.46 8.41
C THR A 56 -11.33 2.34 8.43
N LEU A 57 -10.64 3.41 8.87
CA LEU A 57 -9.17 3.53 8.87
C LEU A 57 -8.47 2.29 9.41
N ARG A 58 -8.96 1.72 10.51
CA ARG A 58 -8.34 0.54 11.15
C ARG A 58 -8.36 -0.70 10.26
N LEU A 59 -9.40 -0.91 9.46
CA LEU A 59 -9.50 -2.08 8.58
C LEU A 59 -8.63 -1.90 7.34
N TRP A 60 -8.62 -0.71 6.75
CA TRP A 60 -7.77 -0.40 5.60
C TRP A 60 -6.28 -0.34 5.96
N ALA A 61 -5.93 0.10 7.17
CA ALA A 61 -4.56 0.02 7.69
C ALA A 61 -4.06 -1.43 7.79
N LYS A 62 -4.94 -2.39 8.13
CA LYS A 62 -4.58 -3.82 8.11
C LYS A 62 -4.35 -4.35 6.70
N ILE A 63 -5.13 -3.90 5.72
CA ILE A 63 -4.90 -4.24 4.31
C ILE A 63 -3.55 -3.66 3.85
N ARG A 64 -3.26 -2.40 4.19
CA ARG A 64 -1.95 -1.77 3.92
C ARG A 64 -0.80 -2.59 4.50
N GLN A 65 -0.88 -2.96 5.79
CA GLN A 65 0.10 -3.81 6.48
C GLN A 65 0.30 -5.13 5.72
N ALA A 66 -0.79 -5.85 5.40
CA ALA A 66 -0.70 -7.14 4.74
C ALA A 66 -0.12 -7.07 3.32
N LEU A 67 -0.48 -6.05 2.54
CA LEU A 67 0.09 -5.82 1.20
C LEU A 67 1.58 -5.46 1.28
N PHE A 68 1.97 -4.61 2.23
CA PHE A 68 3.37 -4.25 2.46
C PHE A 68 4.20 -5.47 2.89
N ASP A 69 3.71 -6.23 3.87
CA ASP A 69 4.37 -7.46 4.34
C ASP A 69 4.53 -8.46 3.19
N LYS A 70 3.52 -8.59 2.33
CA LYS A 70 3.62 -9.46 1.15
C LYS A 70 4.65 -8.96 0.16
N LEU A 71 4.72 -7.66 -0.08
CA LEU A 71 5.70 -7.05 -0.98
C LEU A 71 7.13 -7.29 -0.48
N LEU A 72 7.36 -7.07 0.82
CA LEU A 72 8.63 -7.29 1.49
C LEU A 72 9.09 -8.76 1.45
N THR A 73 8.16 -9.69 1.65
CA THR A 73 8.51 -11.10 1.86
C THR A 73 8.48 -11.94 0.58
N ALA A 74 7.73 -11.54 -0.45
CA ALA A 74 7.54 -12.35 -1.65
C ALA A 74 8.44 -11.93 -2.83
N PHE A 75 9.00 -10.72 -2.81
CA PHE A 75 9.77 -10.16 -3.92
C PHE A 75 11.15 -9.69 -3.45
N PRO A 76 12.18 -9.77 -4.32
CA PRO A 76 13.45 -9.14 -4.05
C PRO A 76 13.30 -7.62 -3.89
N ALA A 77 13.97 -7.06 -2.90
CA ALA A 77 13.89 -5.63 -2.61
C ALA A 77 15.15 -5.14 -1.89
N TYR A 78 15.36 -3.82 -1.97
CA TYR A 78 16.31 -3.12 -1.13
C TYR A 78 15.56 -2.38 -0.02
N VAL A 79 16.00 -2.59 1.22
CA VAL A 79 15.40 -2.00 2.41
C VAL A 79 16.35 -0.95 2.97
N VAL A 80 15.81 0.22 3.31
CA VAL A 80 16.50 1.26 4.06
C VAL A 80 15.74 1.44 5.37
N ALA A 81 16.44 1.29 6.50
CA ALA A 81 15.86 1.55 7.80
C ALA A 81 16.28 2.95 8.25
N VAL A 82 15.29 3.83 8.41
CA VAL A 82 15.47 5.23 8.80
C VAL A 82 15.07 5.40 10.26
N THR A 83 16.00 5.88 11.08
CA THR A 83 15.76 6.20 12.49
C THR A 83 14.84 7.42 12.65
N ARG A 84 14.32 7.64 13.86
CA ARG A 84 13.50 8.84 14.17
C ARG A 84 14.20 10.16 13.86
N ASP A 85 15.52 10.17 13.95
CA ASP A 85 16.35 11.34 13.68
C ASP A 85 16.59 11.57 12.17
N GLY A 86 15.99 10.75 11.30
CA GLY A 86 16.12 10.84 9.86
C GLY A 86 17.41 10.23 9.30
N SER A 87 18.26 9.67 10.15
CA SER A 87 19.48 8.98 9.70
C SER A 87 19.17 7.55 9.24
N ALA A 88 19.70 7.18 8.08
CA ALA A 88 19.66 5.81 7.58
C ALA A 88 20.65 4.93 8.36
N LEU A 89 20.19 3.76 8.79
CA LEU A 89 21.03 2.76 9.45
C LEU A 89 21.99 2.15 8.43
N SER A 90 23.28 2.20 8.76
CA SER A 90 24.36 1.85 7.85
C SER A 90 24.93 0.44 8.07
N SER A 91 24.58 -0.26 9.15
CA SER A 91 25.01 -1.64 9.36
C SER A 91 23.99 -2.50 10.09
N ARG A 92 24.20 -3.83 9.94
CA ARG A 92 23.50 -5.03 10.45
C ARG A 92 23.24 -5.08 11.96
N GLU A 93 22.92 -3.95 12.55
CA GLU A 93 22.45 -3.81 13.93
C GLU A 93 20.97 -4.16 13.99
N ALA A 94 20.49 -4.52 15.17
CA ALA A 94 19.07 -4.75 15.37
C ALA A 94 18.28 -3.49 15.02
N LEU A 95 17.15 -3.67 14.34
CA LEU A 95 16.29 -2.57 13.95
C LEU A 95 15.68 -1.92 15.21
N PRO A 96 15.91 -0.63 15.45
CA PRO A 96 15.43 0.06 16.65
C PRO A 96 13.91 0.25 16.59
N GLU A 97 13.30 0.36 17.76
CA GLU A 97 11.87 0.69 17.88
C GLU A 97 11.59 2.08 17.28
N GLY A 98 10.44 2.22 16.63
CA GLY A 98 10.04 3.45 15.96
C GLY A 98 10.86 3.84 14.72
N CYS A 99 11.69 2.95 14.16
CA CYS A 99 12.27 3.20 12.84
C CYS A 99 11.22 3.07 11.73
N ILE A 100 11.48 3.75 10.62
CA ILE A 100 10.70 3.66 9.39
C ILE A 100 11.45 2.77 8.42
N ILE A 101 10.76 1.80 7.86
CA ILE A 101 11.26 0.92 6.80
C ILE A 101 10.85 1.53 5.47
N GLU A 102 11.84 1.90 4.68
CA GLU A 102 11.71 2.31 3.29
C GLU A 102 12.07 1.12 2.40
N LEU A 103 11.16 0.76 1.50
CA LEU A 103 11.23 -0.43 0.67
C LEU A 103 11.30 -0.03 -0.80
N HIS A 104 12.32 -0.54 -1.48
CA HIS A 104 12.54 -0.38 -2.93
C HIS A 104 12.47 -1.77 -3.60
N PRO A 105 11.30 -2.19 -4.11
CA PRO A 105 11.17 -3.47 -4.78
C PRO A 105 11.99 -3.53 -6.07
N GLU A 106 12.74 -4.62 -6.27
CA GLU A 106 13.47 -4.82 -7.52
C GLU A 106 12.49 -5.09 -8.68
N GLY A 107 12.71 -4.45 -9.82
CA GLY A 107 11.85 -4.58 -11.01
C GLY A 107 10.84 -3.44 -11.17
N LEU A 108 10.61 -2.65 -10.13
CA LEU A 108 9.97 -1.34 -10.22
C LEU A 108 11.04 -0.29 -10.50
N ARG A 109 10.80 0.61 -11.46
CA ARG A 109 11.82 1.56 -11.96
C ARG A 109 11.44 3.02 -11.73
N ARG A 110 10.28 3.30 -11.17
CA ARG A 110 9.82 4.68 -11.00
C ARG A 110 10.17 5.17 -9.60
N ASP A 111 10.57 6.43 -9.49
CA ASP A 111 10.90 7.06 -8.20
C ASP A 111 9.70 7.05 -7.22
N ASP A 112 8.47 6.91 -7.74
CA ASP A 112 7.25 6.79 -6.95
C ASP A 112 6.93 5.36 -6.48
N ASP A 113 7.75 4.35 -6.81
CA ASP A 113 7.58 2.96 -6.36
C ASP A 113 8.31 2.67 -5.03
N VAL A 114 8.43 3.69 -4.17
CA VAL A 114 9.04 3.57 -2.83
C VAL A 114 7.95 3.54 -1.76
N PHE A 115 8.01 2.53 -0.91
CA PHE A 115 7.00 2.30 0.12
C PHE A 115 7.58 2.48 1.51
N HIS A 116 6.82 3.15 2.39
CA HIS A 116 7.26 3.44 3.75
C HIS A 116 6.29 2.82 4.74
N MET A 117 6.84 2.23 5.81
CA MET A 117 6.05 1.72 6.92
C MET A 117 6.84 1.80 8.23
N ALA A 118 6.21 2.22 9.32
CA ALA A 118 6.85 2.13 10.62
C ALA A 118 7.04 0.65 11.01
N ILE A 119 8.17 0.32 11.63
CA ILE A 119 8.48 -1.07 11.99
C ILE A 119 7.44 -1.69 12.94
N GLU A 120 6.80 -0.85 13.76
CA GLU A 120 5.72 -1.23 14.69
C GLU A 120 4.40 -1.55 13.98
N GLU A 121 4.22 -1.02 12.76
CA GLU A 121 3.07 -1.30 11.91
C GLU A 121 3.23 -2.56 11.07
N LEU A 122 4.41 -3.19 11.04
CA LEU A 122 4.60 -4.49 10.38
C LEU A 122 3.92 -5.60 11.19
N HIS A 123 3.49 -6.67 10.52
CA HIS A 123 2.98 -7.82 11.25
C HIS A 123 4.11 -8.39 12.16
N PRO A 124 3.84 -8.78 13.41
CA PRO A 124 4.89 -9.17 14.37
C PRO A 124 5.83 -10.27 13.84
N LEU A 125 5.28 -11.23 13.09
CA LEU A 125 6.07 -12.27 12.44
C LEU A 125 6.99 -11.70 11.35
N THR A 126 6.47 -10.81 10.50
CA THR A 126 7.25 -10.15 9.44
C THR A 126 8.35 -9.30 10.04
N ARG A 127 8.04 -8.53 11.08
CA ARG A 127 9.01 -7.73 11.84
C ARG A 127 10.14 -8.59 12.41
N SER A 128 9.80 -9.70 13.07
CA SER A 128 10.80 -10.61 13.63
C SER A 128 11.71 -11.20 12.55
N ARG A 129 11.14 -11.63 11.41
CA ARG A 129 11.90 -12.16 10.28
C ARG A 129 12.78 -11.10 9.63
N LEU A 130 12.24 -9.91 9.38
CA LEU A 130 12.98 -8.79 8.82
C LEU A 130 14.20 -8.44 9.69
N ASN A 131 14.04 -8.39 11.02
CA ASN A 131 15.15 -8.11 11.91
C ASN A 131 16.28 -9.16 11.78
N LYS A 132 15.93 -10.45 11.69
CA LYS A 132 16.92 -11.52 11.47
C LYS A 132 17.61 -11.38 10.12
N VAL A 133 16.85 -11.20 9.03
CA VAL A 133 17.38 -10.99 7.68
C VAL A 133 18.29 -9.76 7.61
N TRP A 134 17.90 -8.66 8.26
CA TRP A 134 18.67 -7.43 8.31
C TRP A 134 20.03 -7.63 8.99
N ILE A 135 20.07 -8.36 10.12
CA ILE A 135 21.30 -8.67 10.84
C ILE A 135 22.20 -9.63 10.02
N GLU A 136 21.62 -10.63 9.36
CA GLU A 136 22.40 -11.67 8.66
C GLU A 136 22.88 -11.24 7.28
N ARG A 137 21.98 -10.65 6.48
CA ARG A 137 22.18 -10.30 5.07
C ARG A 137 22.41 -8.81 4.87
N GLY A 138 21.73 -7.97 5.65
CA GLY A 138 21.75 -6.51 5.50
C GLY A 138 20.52 -6.00 4.72
N PRO A 139 20.68 -4.92 3.93
CA PRO A 139 19.55 -4.22 3.32
C PRO A 139 18.93 -4.92 2.10
N ALA A 140 19.64 -5.85 1.46
CA ALA A 140 19.10 -6.60 0.32
C ALA A 140 18.31 -7.81 0.82
N THR A 141 17.05 -7.91 0.44
CA THR A 141 16.14 -9.00 0.82
C THR A 141 15.68 -9.79 -0.40
N ARG A 142 15.54 -11.10 -0.25
CA ARG A 142 14.93 -12.00 -1.24
C ARG A 142 13.87 -12.85 -0.59
N LYS A 143 13.02 -13.45 -1.42
CA LYS A 143 11.95 -14.34 -0.95
C LYS A 143 12.49 -15.48 -0.07
N GLU A 144 13.61 -16.08 -0.48
CA GLU A 144 14.20 -17.23 0.22
C GLU A 144 14.68 -16.88 1.64
N ASP A 145 15.00 -15.61 1.88
CA ASP A 145 15.43 -15.13 3.21
C ASP A 145 14.28 -15.18 4.24
N PHE A 146 13.02 -15.25 3.77
CA PHE A 146 11.83 -15.34 4.62
C PHE A 146 11.21 -16.74 4.69
N ASP A 147 11.53 -17.62 3.73
CA ASP A 147 10.97 -18.98 3.61
C ASP A 147 11.56 -19.98 4.62
N HIS A 148 12.83 -19.81 5.02
CA HIS A 148 13.55 -20.75 5.90
C HIS A 148 13.47 -20.44 7.40
N MET A 149 12.80 -19.36 7.80
CA MET A 149 12.70 -18.91 9.19
C MET A 149 11.58 -19.63 9.95
N SER A 150 11.44 -20.95 9.78
CA SER A 150 10.47 -21.81 10.48
C SER A 150 10.89 -22.20 11.91
N ASP A 151 11.94 -21.58 12.44
CA ASP A 151 12.45 -21.90 13.78
C ASP A 151 11.58 -21.27 14.88
N CYS A 152 10.57 -22.04 15.27
CA CYS A 152 9.74 -21.92 16.45
C CYS A 152 10.58 -21.95 17.74
N SER A 153 11.28 -20.86 18.08
CA SER A 153 12.13 -20.82 19.28
C SER A 153 11.40 -20.38 20.56
N ASP A 154 10.18 -19.82 20.49
CA ASP A 154 9.48 -19.25 21.66
C ASP A 154 7.97 -19.58 21.74
N GLY A 155 7.54 -20.77 21.28
CA GLY A 155 6.21 -21.31 21.60
C GLY A 155 5.00 -20.65 20.92
N VAL A 156 5.18 -19.64 20.06
CA VAL A 156 4.11 -19.08 19.22
C VAL A 156 4.42 -19.38 17.77
N CYS A 157 4.10 -20.60 17.33
CA CYS A 157 4.14 -20.95 15.93
C CYS A 157 2.75 -21.02 15.33
N SER A 158 2.61 -20.28 14.22
CA SER A 158 1.57 -20.43 13.20
C SER A 158 0.15 -20.02 13.62
N PHE A 159 -0.06 -18.73 13.86
CA PHE A 159 -1.16 -18.13 13.12
C PHE A 159 -0.62 -17.97 11.69
N GLY A 160 -1.06 -18.84 10.76
CA GLY A 160 -1.06 -18.44 9.35
C GLY A 160 -1.68 -17.04 9.27
N PRO A 161 -1.27 -16.17 8.32
CA PRO A 161 -1.75 -14.79 8.27
C PRO A 161 -3.26 -14.84 8.44
N ASN A 162 -3.77 -14.41 9.61
CA ASN A 162 -5.15 -14.67 9.98
C ASN A 162 -6.01 -13.95 8.94
N THR A 163 -6.52 -14.76 8.01
CA THR A 163 -7.09 -14.39 6.71
C THR A 163 -8.44 -13.69 6.84
N PHE A 164 -8.88 -13.44 8.08
CA PHE A 164 -10.18 -12.86 8.37
C PHE A 164 -10.01 -11.42 8.88
N VAL A 165 -10.09 -10.47 7.94
CA VAL A 165 -10.42 -9.10 8.32
C VAL A 165 -11.91 -9.10 8.68
N VAL A 166 -12.19 -9.14 9.98
CA VAL A 166 -13.55 -8.91 10.51
C VAL A 166 -14.06 -7.60 9.92
N GLY A 167 -15.20 -7.63 9.23
CA GLY A 167 -15.76 -6.47 8.52
C GLY A 167 -15.56 -6.48 7.00
N GLY A 168 -15.30 -7.63 6.38
CA GLY A 168 -15.16 -7.72 4.92
C GLY A 168 -16.34 -7.18 4.10
N GLU A 169 -17.57 -7.30 4.61
CA GLU A 169 -18.77 -6.68 4.01
C GLU A 169 -18.75 -5.15 4.12
N ILE A 170 -18.24 -4.61 5.23
CA ILE A 170 -18.09 -3.16 5.43
C ILE A 170 -17.08 -2.63 4.42
N LEU A 171 -15.93 -3.28 4.28
CA LEU A 171 -14.88 -2.92 3.33
C LEU A 171 -15.37 -2.93 1.87
N ALA A 172 -16.08 -3.99 1.47
CA ALA A 172 -16.66 -4.10 0.14
C ALA A 172 -17.67 -2.98 -0.13
N ARG A 173 -18.56 -2.70 0.83
CA ARG A 173 -19.56 -1.65 0.72
C ARG A 173 -18.94 -0.25 0.70
N GLU A 174 -17.94 0.02 1.54
CA GLU A 174 -17.20 1.28 1.55
C GLU A 174 -16.53 1.54 0.20
N ALA A 175 -15.86 0.52 -0.37
CA ALA A 175 -15.23 0.63 -1.67
C ALA A 175 -16.26 0.88 -2.78
N GLN A 176 -17.38 0.15 -2.80
CA GLN A 176 -18.41 0.34 -3.81
C GLN A 176 -19.11 1.71 -3.70
N SER A 177 -19.60 2.07 -2.51
CA SER A 177 -20.29 3.34 -2.29
C SER A 177 -19.37 4.54 -2.51
N GLY A 178 -18.09 4.43 -2.14
CA GLY A 178 -17.12 5.49 -2.38
C GLY A 178 -16.85 5.71 -3.87
N ARG A 179 -16.78 4.64 -4.67
CA ARG A 179 -16.66 4.72 -6.14
C ARG A 179 -17.86 5.42 -6.78
N GLU A 180 -19.08 5.10 -6.34
CA GLU A 180 -20.31 5.74 -6.83
C GLU A 180 -20.34 7.25 -6.53
N ARG A 181 -19.97 7.63 -5.30
CA ARG A 181 -19.86 9.06 -4.91
C ARG A 181 -18.79 9.76 -5.74
N ALA A 182 -17.60 9.15 -5.85
CA ALA A 182 -16.50 9.70 -6.62
C ALA A 182 -16.85 9.90 -8.09
N TYR A 183 -17.60 8.98 -8.69
CA TYR A 183 -18.12 9.14 -10.05
C TYR A 183 -19.03 10.37 -10.19
N SER A 184 -19.97 10.54 -9.25
CA SER A 184 -20.86 11.70 -9.24
C SER A 184 -20.10 13.02 -9.08
N ASP A 185 -19.19 13.08 -8.10
CA ASP A 185 -18.36 14.25 -7.85
C ASP A 185 -17.43 14.56 -9.01
N TYR A 186 -16.86 13.53 -9.64
CA TYR A 186 -16.05 13.68 -10.83
C TYR A 186 -16.81 14.41 -11.93
N TRP A 187 -18.00 13.95 -12.30
CA TRP A 187 -18.79 14.60 -13.36
C TRP A 187 -19.23 16.00 -12.98
N ARG A 188 -19.51 16.26 -11.70
CA ARG A 188 -19.76 17.62 -11.21
C ARG A 188 -18.55 18.53 -11.44
N LEU A 189 -17.35 18.09 -11.04
CA LEU A 189 -16.09 18.83 -11.23
C LEU A 189 -15.76 19.02 -12.71
N TYR A 190 -16.04 18.01 -13.53
CA TYR A 190 -15.87 18.10 -14.99
C TYR A 190 -16.72 19.22 -15.58
N TRP A 191 -18.01 19.26 -15.24
CA TRP A 191 -18.90 20.33 -15.70
C TRP A 191 -18.50 21.70 -15.17
N GLN A 192 -18.09 21.80 -13.91
CA GLN A 192 -17.56 23.05 -13.34
C GLN A 192 -16.29 23.52 -14.08
N SER A 193 -15.37 22.61 -14.40
CA SER A 193 -14.16 22.91 -15.16
C SER A 193 -14.46 23.35 -16.58
N TYR A 194 -15.42 22.69 -17.24
CA TYR A 194 -15.88 23.05 -18.58
C TYR A 194 -16.47 24.47 -18.61
N CYS A 195 -17.30 24.81 -17.62
CA CYS A 195 -17.96 26.11 -17.50
C CYS A 195 -17.07 27.22 -16.91
N SER A 196 -15.95 26.89 -16.27
CA SER A 196 -15.06 27.89 -15.67
C SER A 196 -14.35 28.71 -16.76
N PRO A 197 -14.32 30.05 -16.65
CA PRO A 197 -13.53 30.91 -17.55
C PRO A 197 -12.06 31.02 -17.10
N SER A 198 -11.72 30.61 -15.88
CA SER A 198 -10.40 30.82 -15.27
C SER A 198 -9.48 29.61 -15.46
N SER A 199 -8.31 29.82 -16.06
CA SER A 199 -7.31 28.75 -16.24
C SER A 199 -6.79 28.19 -14.92
N ARG A 200 -6.66 29.03 -13.89
CA ARG A 200 -6.21 28.62 -12.55
C ARG A 200 -7.25 27.73 -11.87
N GLU A 201 -8.51 28.06 -12.00
CA GLU A 201 -9.61 27.27 -11.45
C GLU A 201 -9.73 25.92 -12.17
N LYS A 202 -9.62 25.91 -13.50
CA LYS A 202 -9.56 24.65 -14.28
C LYS A 202 -8.44 23.73 -13.82
N GLN A 203 -7.24 24.27 -13.59
CA GLN A 203 -6.11 23.48 -13.08
C GLN A 203 -6.41 22.91 -11.70
N TYR A 204 -7.02 23.68 -10.81
CA TYR A 204 -7.42 23.22 -9.47
C TYR A 204 -8.46 22.09 -9.55
N LEU A 205 -9.52 22.26 -10.35
CA LEU A 205 -10.55 21.23 -10.57
C LEU A 205 -9.98 19.98 -11.22
N THR A 206 -9.03 20.13 -12.16
CA THR A 206 -8.33 19.00 -12.79
C THR A 206 -7.51 18.20 -11.78
N ARG A 207 -6.88 18.87 -10.80
CA ARG A 207 -6.16 18.17 -9.72
C ARG A 207 -7.10 17.40 -8.81
N GLN A 208 -8.26 17.96 -8.47
CA GLN A 208 -9.28 17.23 -7.69
C GLN A 208 -9.82 16.01 -8.45
N MET A 209 -10.13 16.17 -9.74
CA MET A 209 -10.52 15.03 -10.59
C MET A 209 -9.43 13.95 -10.62
N ALA A 210 -8.16 14.35 -10.71
CA ALA A 210 -7.05 13.40 -10.68
C ALA A 210 -6.89 12.69 -9.32
N SER A 211 -7.22 13.33 -8.19
CA SER A 211 -7.17 12.65 -6.87
C SER A 211 -8.29 11.61 -6.74
N LEU A 212 -9.50 11.92 -7.23
CA LEU A 212 -10.60 10.95 -7.29
C LEU A 212 -10.21 9.74 -8.13
N GLU A 213 -9.63 9.94 -9.30
CA GLU A 213 -9.15 8.86 -10.17
C GLU A 213 -8.00 8.04 -9.56
N ALA A 214 -7.22 8.61 -8.65
CA ALA A 214 -6.09 7.93 -8.03
C ALA A 214 -6.54 6.84 -7.03
N VAL A 215 -7.66 7.08 -6.33
CA VAL A 215 -8.22 6.11 -5.38
C VAL A 215 -9.22 5.19 -6.07
N TRP A 216 -10.12 5.76 -6.87
CA TRP A 216 -11.29 5.03 -7.34
C TRP A 216 -11.13 4.39 -8.71
N GLY A 217 -10.08 4.75 -9.45
CA GLY A 217 -9.80 4.22 -10.78
C GLY A 217 -10.90 4.50 -11.81
N ASN A 218 -10.51 4.65 -13.08
CA ASN A 218 -11.40 4.64 -14.26
C ASN A 218 -12.86 5.12 -14.02
N LEU A 219 -13.04 6.39 -13.63
CA LEU A 219 -14.36 7.00 -13.36
C LEU A 219 -15.10 7.46 -14.63
N HIS A 220 -14.58 7.13 -15.82
CA HIS A 220 -15.05 7.64 -17.10
C HIS A 220 -15.69 6.59 -18.00
N TYR A 221 -15.84 5.37 -17.50
CA TYR A 221 -16.42 4.23 -18.21
C TYR A 221 -17.71 3.80 -17.55
#